data_AF-A0A3M0FUE6-F1
#
_entry.id   AF-A0A3M0FUE6-F1
#
_cell.length_a   1.000
_cell.length_b   1.000
_cell.length_c   1.000
_cell.angle_alpha   90.00
_cell.angle_beta   90.00
_cell.angle_gamma   90.00
#
_symmetry.space_group_name_H-M   'P 1'
#
loop_
_entity.id
_entity.type
_entity.pdbx_description
1 polymer ?
#
loop_
_entity_poly.entity_id
_entity_poly.type
_entity_poly.pdbx_seq_one_letter_code
_entity_poly.pdbx_strand_id
1 'polypeptide(L)'
;MRSLILIVILLSSITIIGQNFHTEFEYEPTGITIKNSYPKGGQKHKAFNGKEFIYVTFWTCISNDTASTMELEIDFPADSFTLPSSPGTNFNVSIPNDEMKLEKESLPNYGLDITAFLEEKINKKSNLRATIVPFSSHLFYTVVISDRGVNGPLRAGYELKDGKIIYKINDFDLQCGRIISK
;
A
#
# COMPACT_ATOMS: atom_id res chain seq x y z
N MET A 1 -40.35 10.91 -55.41
CA MET A 1 -39.72 9.99 -54.44
C MET A 1 -38.41 10.60 -53.98
N ARG A 2 -38.32 11.07 -52.74
CA ARG A 2 -37.06 11.50 -52.11
C ARG A 2 -37.06 10.91 -50.70
N SER A 3 -36.28 9.85 -50.50
CA SER A 3 -36.06 9.29 -49.17
C SER A 3 -34.80 9.93 -48.57
N LEU A 4 -34.95 10.53 -47.40
CA LEU A 4 -33.87 11.07 -46.59
C LEU A 4 -33.33 9.94 -45.70
N ILE A 5 -32.05 9.59 -45.82
CA ILE A 5 -31.40 8.61 -44.93
C ILE A 5 -30.76 9.39 -43.78
N LEU A 6 -31.20 9.14 -42.56
CA LEU A 6 -30.62 9.67 -41.33
C LEU A 6 -29.54 8.70 -40.85
N ILE A 7 -28.28 9.14 -40.82
CA ILE A 7 -27.16 8.35 -40.30
C ILE A 7 -26.89 8.82 -38.88
N VAL A 8 -27.20 7.98 -37.90
CA VAL A 8 -26.85 8.20 -36.48
C VAL A 8 -25.48 7.58 -36.24
N ILE A 9 -24.47 8.42 -36.04
CA ILE A 9 -23.13 7.99 -35.65
C ILE A 9 -23.10 7.87 -34.12
N LEU A 10 -23.11 6.63 -33.63
CA LEU A 10 -22.92 6.35 -32.21
C LEU A 10 -21.40 6.37 -31.92
N LEU A 11 -20.93 7.44 -31.28
CA LEU A 11 -19.57 7.49 -30.73
C LEU A 11 -19.52 6.69 -29.43
N SER A 12 -19.01 5.47 -29.47
CA SER A 12 -18.58 4.75 -28.28
C SER A 12 -17.17 5.20 -27.89
N SER A 13 -17.07 6.01 -26.85
CA SER A 13 -15.78 6.30 -26.19
C SER A 13 -15.33 5.04 -25.44
N ILE A 14 -14.25 4.41 -25.90
CA ILE A 14 -13.57 3.36 -25.13
C ILE A 14 -12.73 4.07 -24.07
N THR A 15 -13.18 4.04 -22.81
CA THR A 15 -12.35 4.45 -21.67
C THR A 15 -11.33 3.35 -21.42
N ILE A 16 -10.08 3.57 -21.83
CA ILE A 16 -8.96 2.75 -21.39
C ILE A 16 -8.67 3.17 -19.95
N ILE A 17 -9.18 2.41 -18.97
CA ILE A 17 -8.82 2.58 -17.56
C ILE A 17 -7.43 1.98 -17.41
N GLY A 18 -6.41 2.82 -17.26
CA GLY A 18 -5.06 2.38 -16.94
C GLY A 18 -5.03 1.64 -15.59
N GLN A 19 -4.06 0.74 -15.42
CA GLN A 19 -3.87 0.05 -14.15
C GLN A 19 -3.46 1.06 -13.06
N ASN A 20 -4.27 1.19 -12.00
CA ASN A 20 -4.03 2.16 -10.94
C ASN A 20 -3.13 1.64 -9.79
N PHE A 21 -2.79 0.35 -9.83
CA PHE A 21 -1.94 -0.31 -8.83
C PHE A 21 -0.63 -0.80 -9.45
N HIS A 22 0.38 -1.01 -8.62
CA HIS A 22 1.73 -1.39 -9.04
C HIS A 22 1.90 -2.90 -9.22
N THR A 23 1.42 -3.69 -8.26
CA THR A 23 1.51 -5.16 -8.30
C THR A 23 0.20 -5.77 -7.85
N GLU A 24 -0.12 -6.93 -8.40
CA GLU A 24 -1.18 -7.82 -7.96
C GLU A 24 -0.60 -9.23 -7.85
N PHE A 25 -0.91 -9.90 -6.76
CA PHE A 25 -0.54 -11.29 -6.53
C PHE A 25 -1.79 -12.08 -6.16
N GLU A 26 -2.04 -13.15 -6.89
CA GLU A 26 -3.12 -14.11 -6.64
C GLU A 26 -2.51 -15.39 -6.11
N TYR A 27 -3.02 -15.88 -4.97
CA TYR A 27 -2.49 -17.05 -4.28
C TYR A 27 -3.51 -18.18 -4.29
N GLU A 28 -3.35 -19.08 -5.25
CA GLU A 28 -4.10 -20.33 -5.33
C GLU A 28 -3.37 -21.47 -4.58
N PRO A 29 -4.07 -22.38 -3.88
CA PRO A 29 -5.54 -22.48 -3.75
C PRO A 29 -6.11 -21.68 -2.58
N THR A 30 -5.36 -20.75 -1.99
CA THR A 30 -5.79 -20.02 -0.77
C THR A 30 -6.88 -18.97 -1.00
N GLY A 31 -7.13 -18.57 -2.25
CA GLY A 31 -8.12 -17.54 -2.59
C GLY A 31 -7.80 -16.18 -1.97
N ILE A 32 -6.50 -15.84 -1.87
CA ILE A 32 -6.01 -14.55 -1.39
C ILE A 32 -5.52 -13.74 -2.58
N THR A 33 -5.96 -12.50 -2.68
CA THR A 33 -5.43 -11.53 -3.65
C THR A 33 -4.80 -10.34 -2.91
N ILE A 34 -3.58 -9.94 -3.28
CA ILE A 34 -2.90 -8.77 -2.69
C ILE A 34 -2.58 -7.77 -3.80
N LYS A 35 -3.13 -6.55 -3.68
CA LYS A 35 -2.86 -5.40 -4.56
C LYS A 35 -2.07 -4.35 -3.82
N ASN A 36 -0.99 -3.86 -4.42
CA ASN A 36 -0.17 -2.80 -3.84
C ASN A 36 -0.14 -1.58 -4.77
N SER A 37 -0.18 -0.40 -4.18
CA SER A 37 -0.17 0.86 -4.92
C SER A 37 1.20 1.23 -5.48
N TYR A 38 1.22 2.22 -6.38
CA TYR A 38 2.43 3.01 -6.63
C TYR A 38 2.83 3.83 -5.38
N PRO A 39 4.09 4.28 -5.29
CA PRO A 39 4.49 5.21 -4.23
C PRO A 39 3.89 6.60 -4.42
N LYS A 40 3.43 7.25 -3.35
CA LYS A 40 3.18 8.70 -3.28
C LYS A 40 4.01 9.34 -2.18
N GLY A 41 4.54 10.53 -2.42
CA GLY A 41 5.47 11.21 -1.50
C GLY A 41 6.87 11.31 -2.08
N GLY A 42 7.90 11.02 -1.28
CA GLY A 42 9.32 11.18 -1.64
C GLY A 42 9.88 12.57 -1.32
N GLN A 43 9.10 13.42 -0.63
CA GLN A 43 9.52 14.74 -0.21
C GLN A 43 10.05 14.73 1.23
N LYS A 44 10.87 15.74 1.55
CA LYS A 44 11.35 15.96 2.91
C LYS A 44 10.22 16.46 3.80
N HIS A 45 10.15 15.93 5.02
CA HIS A 45 9.37 16.43 6.14
C HIS A 45 10.32 16.90 7.23
N LYS A 46 10.08 18.08 7.79
CA LYS A 46 10.81 18.57 8.96
C LYS A 46 9.89 18.47 10.15
N ALA A 47 10.18 17.55 11.06
CA ALA A 47 9.38 17.33 12.25
C ALA A 47 9.49 18.51 13.23
N PHE A 48 8.57 18.62 14.19
CA PHE A 48 8.58 19.72 15.16
C PHE A 48 9.85 19.77 16.03
N ASN A 49 10.49 18.63 16.25
CA ASN A 49 11.78 18.55 16.94
C ASN A 49 12.99 18.97 16.06
N GLY A 50 12.75 19.40 14.82
CA GLY A 50 13.77 19.85 13.87
C GLY A 50 14.42 18.73 13.05
N LYS A 51 14.12 17.46 13.31
CA LYS A 51 14.66 16.33 12.53
C LYS A 51 13.99 16.24 11.17
N GLU A 52 14.79 16.05 10.13
CA GLU A 52 14.32 15.85 8.76
C GLU A 52 14.19 14.36 8.44
N PHE A 53 13.14 14.03 7.68
CA PHE A 53 12.87 12.69 7.21
C PHE A 53 12.35 12.75 5.77
N ILE A 54 12.42 11.63 5.06
CA ILE A 54 11.73 11.45 3.78
C ILE A 54 10.76 10.30 3.95
N TYR A 55 9.55 10.46 3.42
CA TYR A 55 8.50 9.46 3.54
C TYR A 55 7.94 9.08 2.18
N VAL A 56 7.41 7.88 2.10
CA VAL A 56 6.62 7.40 0.96
C VAL A 56 5.41 6.65 1.49
N THR A 57 4.23 7.04 1.04
CA THR A 57 2.95 6.43 1.39
C THR A 57 2.52 5.47 0.28
N PHE A 58 2.06 4.30 0.71
CA PHE A 58 1.47 3.26 -0.10
C PHE A 58 0.08 2.91 0.44
N TRP A 59 -0.76 2.31 -0.42
CA TRP A 59 -1.91 1.55 0.01
C TRP A 59 -1.78 0.08 -0.42
N THR A 60 -2.40 -0.80 0.35
CA THR A 60 -2.53 -2.22 0.02
C THR A 60 -3.96 -2.69 0.23
N CYS A 61 -4.47 -3.46 -0.72
CA CYS A 61 -5.75 -4.16 -0.63
C CYS A 61 -5.48 -5.65 -0.51
N ILE A 62 -6.01 -6.30 0.52
CA ILE A 62 -5.99 -7.75 0.67
C ILE A 62 -7.42 -8.25 0.54
N SER A 63 -7.66 -9.13 -0.43
CA SER A 63 -8.97 -9.72 -0.72
C SER A 63 -9.02 -11.17 -0.28
N ASN A 64 -10.18 -11.56 0.24
CA ASN A 64 -10.53 -12.93 0.59
C ASN A 64 -11.62 -13.40 -0.36
N ASP A 65 -11.24 -14.23 -1.33
CA ASP A 65 -12.12 -14.74 -2.38
C ASP A 65 -12.72 -16.12 -2.00
N THR A 66 -12.64 -16.48 -0.71
CA THR A 66 -13.15 -17.75 -0.18
C THR A 66 -14.46 -17.58 0.60
N ALA A 67 -15.11 -18.71 0.91
CA ALA A 67 -16.30 -18.76 1.76
C ALA A 67 -15.99 -18.73 3.28
N SER A 68 -14.71 -18.79 3.68
CA SER A 68 -14.26 -18.74 5.07
C SER A 68 -13.85 -17.34 5.49
N THR A 69 -13.88 -17.04 6.78
CA THR A 69 -13.35 -15.77 7.32
C THR A 69 -11.84 -15.85 7.45
N MET A 70 -11.18 -14.72 7.28
CA MET A 70 -9.73 -14.58 7.37
C MET A 70 -9.34 -13.55 8.42
N GLU A 71 -8.33 -13.84 9.22
CA GLU A 71 -7.69 -12.86 10.12
C GLU A 71 -6.35 -12.42 9.54
N LEU A 72 -6.18 -11.10 9.44
CA LEU A 72 -4.97 -10.43 9.02
C LEU A 72 -4.26 -9.86 10.25
N GLU A 73 -2.99 -10.22 10.41
CA GLU A 73 -2.13 -9.73 11.47
C GLU A 73 -0.83 -9.18 10.89
N ILE A 74 -0.58 -7.88 11.04
CA ILE A 74 0.70 -7.24 10.67
C ILE A 74 1.24 -6.46 11.87
N ASP A 75 2.54 -6.56 12.11
CA ASP A 75 3.27 -5.87 13.16
C ASP A 75 4.60 -5.35 12.61
N PHE A 76 4.86 -4.05 12.80
CA PHE A 76 6.17 -3.45 12.55
C PHE A 76 6.83 -3.02 13.87
N PRO A 77 8.10 -3.40 14.09
CA PRO A 77 8.85 -2.95 15.24
C PRO A 77 9.15 -1.44 15.12
N ALA A 78 9.51 -0.83 16.27
CA ALA A 78 9.98 0.55 16.30
C ALA A 78 11.42 0.68 15.76
N ASP A 79 12.16 -0.44 15.74
CA ASP A 79 13.56 -0.49 15.35
C ASP A 79 13.71 -0.14 13.86
N SER A 80 14.72 0.67 13.57
CA SER A 80 15.09 0.96 12.20
C SER A 80 15.93 -0.15 11.59
N PHE A 81 15.86 -0.28 10.28
CA PHE A 81 16.71 -1.18 9.50
C PHE A 81 17.39 -0.43 8.34
N THR A 82 18.34 -1.07 7.69
CA THR A 82 19.00 -0.52 6.50
C THR A 82 18.72 -1.41 5.30
N LEU A 83 18.61 -0.79 4.12
CA LEU A 83 18.49 -1.52 2.86
C LEU A 83 19.89 -1.78 2.29
N PRO A 84 20.15 -2.97 1.70
CA PRO A 84 21.42 -3.22 1.00
C PRO A 84 21.74 -2.20 -0.09
N SER A 85 20.71 -1.67 -0.77
CA SER A 85 20.84 -0.64 -1.81
C SER A 85 21.10 0.77 -1.27
N SER A 86 21.01 0.99 0.03
CA SER A 86 21.20 2.31 0.66
C SER A 86 21.86 2.13 2.04
N PRO A 87 23.11 1.62 2.06
CA PRO A 87 23.83 1.43 3.29
C PRO A 87 24.02 2.77 4.00
N GLY A 88 23.66 2.84 5.28
CA GLY A 88 23.77 4.07 6.09
C GLY A 88 22.54 4.99 6.06
N THR A 89 21.47 4.61 5.37
CA THR A 89 20.13 5.21 5.53
C THR A 89 19.29 4.31 6.43
N ASN A 90 18.75 4.88 7.50
CA ASN A 90 17.86 4.17 8.41
C ASN A 90 16.42 4.31 7.93
N PHE A 91 15.74 3.17 7.85
CA PHE A 91 14.35 3.07 7.46
C PHE A 91 13.48 2.60 8.61
N ASN A 92 12.26 3.11 8.66
CA ASN A 92 11.17 2.57 9.46
C ASN A 92 9.96 2.36 8.57
N VAL A 93 9.15 1.36 8.91
CA VAL A 93 7.84 1.13 8.28
C VAL A 93 6.78 1.26 9.35
N SER A 94 5.68 1.92 9.03
CA SER A 94 4.59 2.10 9.97
C SER A 94 3.23 2.10 9.26
N ILE A 95 2.22 1.61 9.97
CA ILE A 95 0.83 1.55 9.52
C ILE A 95 0.05 2.65 10.23
N PRO A 96 -0.47 3.66 9.51
CA PRO A 96 -1.44 4.61 10.06
C PRO A 96 -2.71 3.91 10.56
N ASN A 97 -3.33 4.48 11.59
CA ASN A 97 -4.63 4.02 12.07
C ASN A 97 -5.78 4.46 11.15
N ASP A 98 -5.54 5.43 10.27
CA ASP A 98 -6.49 5.91 9.29
C ASP A 98 -6.92 4.82 8.31
N GLU A 99 -8.20 4.80 7.98
CA GLU A 99 -8.74 3.91 6.96
C GLU A 99 -8.44 4.46 5.55
N MET A 100 -7.88 3.60 4.69
CA MET A 100 -7.72 3.89 3.28
C MET A 100 -9.00 3.57 2.53
N LYS A 101 -9.37 4.43 1.57
CA LYS A 101 -10.52 4.23 0.69
C LYS A 101 -10.16 4.53 -0.76
N LEU A 102 -10.79 3.84 -1.70
CA LEU A 102 -10.50 3.99 -3.13
C LEU A 102 -10.76 5.42 -3.63
N GLU A 103 -11.70 6.16 -3.04
CA GLU A 103 -11.97 7.55 -3.44
C GLU A 103 -10.79 8.48 -3.13
N LYS A 104 -9.93 8.09 -2.17
CA LYS A 104 -8.70 8.82 -1.83
C LYS A 104 -7.54 8.49 -2.76
N GLU A 105 -7.68 7.53 -3.68
CA GLU A 105 -6.60 7.04 -4.53
C GLU A 105 -5.95 8.17 -5.33
N SER A 106 -6.73 9.12 -5.83
CA SER A 106 -6.23 10.25 -6.64
C SER A 106 -5.58 11.36 -5.80
N LEU A 107 -5.87 11.43 -4.49
CA LEU A 107 -5.42 12.52 -3.62
C LEU A 107 -3.91 12.46 -3.33
N PRO A 108 -3.27 13.61 -3.00
CA PRO A 108 -1.91 13.63 -2.49
C PRO A 108 -1.75 12.70 -1.28
N ASN A 109 -0.67 11.92 -1.23
CA ASN A 109 -0.42 10.91 -0.20
C ASN A 109 -1.62 9.97 0.06
N TYR A 110 -2.45 9.73 -0.96
CA TYR A 110 -3.67 8.95 -0.84
C TYR A 110 -4.65 9.48 0.21
N GLY A 111 -4.69 10.80 0.42
CA GLY A 111 -5.57 11.46 1.37
C GLY A 111 -5.20 11.27 2.84
N LEU A 112 -4.02 10.70 3.12
CA LEU A 112 -3.48 10.60 4.48
C LEU A 112 -2.94 11.97 4.92
N ASP A 113 -3.32 12.42 6.12
CA ASP A 113 -2.63 13.55 6.78
C ASP A 113 -1.26 13.09 7.27
N ILE A 114 -0.30 13.14 6.35
CA ILE A 114 1.04 12.66 6.60
C ILE A 114 1.75 13.46 7.69
N THR A 115 1.44 14.75 7.85
CA THR A 115 2.07 15.60 8.86
C THR A 115 1.65 15.13 10.24
N ALA A 116 0.34 15.02 10.48
CA ALA A 116 -0.17 14.51 11.76
C ALA A 116 0.37 13.11 12.07
N PHE A 117 0.39 12.23 11.06
CA PHE A 117 0.92 10.87 11.20
C PHE A 117 2.40 10.84 11.60
N LEU A 118 3.25 11.60 10.91
CA LEU A 118 4.70 11.59 11.17
C LEU A 118 5.02 12.15 12.56
N GLU A 119 4.30 13.17 13.02
CA GLU A 119 4.49 13.70 14.38
C GLU A 119 4.06 12.69 15.46
N GLU A 120 3.01 11.91 15.21
CA GLU A 120 2.50 10.95 16.20
C GLU A 120 3.29 9.63 16.22
N LYS A 121 3.64 9.07 15.06
CA LYS A 121 4.04 7.65 14.92
C LYS A 121 5.52 7.42 14.66
N ILE A 122 6.32 8.46 14.45
CA ILE A 122 7.74 8.26 14.12
C ILE A 122 8.49 7.53 15.24
N ASN A 123 9.24 6.49 14.87
CA ASN A 123 9.95 5.59 15.80
C ASN A 123 9.04 4.88 16.84
N LYS A 124 7.75 4.72 16.54
CA LYS A 124 6.84 3.91 17.37
C LYS A 124 6.46 2.63 16.63
N LYS A 125 6.17 1.58 17.40
CA LYS A 125 5.59 0.34 16.87
C LYS A 125 4.22 0.65 16.26
N SER A 126 3.88 -0.05 15.20
CA SER A 126 2.55 -0.02 14.61
C SER A 126 2.08 -1.44 14.31
N ASN A 127 0.78 -1.67 14.38
CA ASN A 127 0.18 -2.95 14.04
C ASN A 127 -1.13 -2.74 13.30
N LEU A 128 -1.52 -3.78 12.58
CA LEU A 128 -2.84 -3.94 11.99
C LEU A 128 -3.39 -5.29 12.39
N ARG A 129 -4.65 -5.29 12.83
CA ARG A 129 -5.46 -6.47 13.07
C ARG A 129 -6.80 -6.25 12.38
N ALA A 130 -7.13 -7.13 11.44
CA ALA A 130 -8.36 -7.00 10.66
C ALA A 130 -8.97 -8.38 10.38
N THR A 131 -10.29 -8.45 10.48
CA THR A 131 -11.06 -9.62 10.04
C THR A 131 -11.62 -9.34 8.65
N ILE A 132 -11.26 -10.18 7.68
CA ILE A 132 -11.73 -10.10 6.30
C ILE A 132 -12.77 -11.19 6.10
N VAL A 133 -14.04 -10.79 6.05
CA VAL A 133 -15.17 -11.71 5.85
C VAL A 133 -15.13 -12.32 4.43
N PRO A 134 -15.88 -13.41 4.18
CA PRO A 134 -15.95 -14.03 2.86
C PRO A 134 -16.26 -13.04 1.73
N PHE A 135 -15.57 -13.19 0.60
CA PHE A 135 -15.75 -12.38 -0.62
C PHE A 135 -15.63 -10.87 -0.38
N SER A 136 -14.74 -10.47 0.52
CA SER A 136 -14.51 -9.08 0.93
C SER A 136 -13.04 -8.72 0.84
N SER A 137 -12.73 -7.43 1.03
CA SER A 137 -11.37 -6.92 0.98
C SER A 137 -11.12 -5.90 2.09
N HIS A 138 -9.87 -5.83 2.53
CA HIS A 138 -9.41 -4.84 3.49
C HIS A 138 -8.34 -3.95 2.86
N LEU A 139 -8.57 -2.65 2.88
CA LEU A 139 -7.73 -1.63 2.27
C LEU A 139 -7.10 -0.77 3.38
N PHE A 140 -5.77 -0.65 3.37
CA PHE A 140 -5.04 0.04 4.43
C PHE A 140 -3.79 0.75 3.89
N TYR A 141 -3.26 1.69 4.67
CA TYR A 141 -2.03 2.42 4.32
C TYR A 141 -0.78 1.71 4.84
N THR A 142 0.35 2.01 4.22
CA THR A 142 1.67 1.76 4.82
C THR A 142 2.60 2.91 4.45
N VAL A 143 3.37 3.40 5.42
CA VAL A 143 4.32 4.51 5.22
C VAL A 143 5.72 4.00 5.50
N VAL A 144 6.61 4.17 4.51
CA VAL A 144 8.06 3.96 4.69
C VAL A 144 8.69 5.32 4.95
N ILE A 145 9.46 5.41 6.03
CA ILE A 145 10.14 6.62 6.49
C ILE A 145 11.64 6.34 6.44
N SER A 146 12.42 7.32 6.01
CA SER A 146 13.88 7.28 5.98
C SER A 146 14.47 8.56 6.56
N ASP A 147 15.63 8.46 7.19
CA ASP A 147 16.35 9.62 7.73
C ASP A 147 17.13 10.41 6.66
N ARG A 148 17.28 9.84 5.46
CA ARG A 148 18.02 10.41 4.32
C ARG A 148 17.41 10.00 3.00
N GLY A 149 17.76 10.74 1.94
CA GLY A 149 17.35 10.40 0.57
C GLY A 149 17.96 9.08 0.11
N VAL A 150 17.24 8.40 -0.76
CA VAL A 150 17.69 7.16 -1.42
C VAL A 150 17.85 7.40 -2.91
N ASN A 151 18.72 6.62 -3.54
CA ASN A 151 18.89 6.67 -4.99
C ASN A 151 17.81 5.82 -5.67
N GLY A 152 17.04 6.45 -6.57
CA GLY A 152 16.02 5.77 -7.36
C GLY A 152 14.66 5.64 -6.66
N PRO A 153 13.67 5.05 -7.34
CA PRO A 153 12.33 4.92 -6.81
C PRO A 153 12.30 3.88 -5.67
N LEU A 154 11.60 4.21 -4.59
CA LEU A 154 11.24 3.23 -3.56
C LEU A 154 10.00 2.48 -4.02
N ARG A 155 10.12 1.18 -4.27
CA ARG A 155 9.00 0.28 -4.52
C ARG A 155 8.76 -0.55 -3.29
N ALA A 156 7.53 -0.64 -2.84
CA ALA A 156 7.18 -1.49 -1.72
C ALA A 156 5.78 -2.07 -1.87
N GLY A 157 5.55 -3.19 -1.21
CA GLY A 157 4.27 -3.89 -1.24
C GLY A 157 4.31 -5.15 -0.40
N TYR A 158 3.12 -5.68 -0.09
CA TYR A 158 2.99 -6.95 0.60
C TYR A 158 2.98 -8.11 -0.39
N GLU A 159 3.60 -9.21 0.04
CA GLU A 159 3.62 -10.52 -0.61
C GLU A 159 3.34 -11.60 0.45
N LEU A 160 2.83 -12.74 0.02
CA LEU A 160 2.68 -13.94 0.85
C LEU A 160 3.78 -14.93 0.46
N LYS A 161 4.58 -15.36 1.45
CA LYS A 161 5.61 -16.40 1.28
C LYS A 161 5.48 -17.41 2.40
N ASP A 162 5.23 -18.67 2.06
CA ASP A 162 5.10 -19.78 3.02
C ASP A 162 4.10 -19.50 4.16
N GLY A 163 2.94 -18.91 3.83
CA GLY A 163 1.90 -18.54 4.80
C GLY A 163 2.22 -17.33 5.68
N LYS A 164 3.33 -16.64 5.42
CA LYS A 164 3.76 -15.43 6.14
C LYS A 164 3.63 -14.21 5.24
N ILE A 165 3.27 -13.09 5.85
CA ILE A 165 3.23 -11.80 5.16
C ILE A 165 4.62 -11.19 5.20
N ILE A 166 5.11 -10.85 4.01
CA ILE A 166 6.35 -10.13 3.78
C ILE A 166 6.01 -8.74 3.26
N TYR A 167 6.55 -7.70 3.88
CA TYR A 167 6.59 -6.37 3.29
C TYR A 167 7.91 -6.21 2.55
N LYS A 168 7.86 -6.25 1.23
CA LYS A 168 9.03 -6.15 0.37
C LYS A 168 9.30 -4.69 0.05
N ILE A 169 10.53 -4.23 0.24
CA ILE A 169 11.00 -2.89 -0.11
C ILE A 169 12.17 -3.04 -1.06
N ASN A 170 11.95 -2.74 -2.34
CA ASN A 170 12.87 -3.10 -3.42
C ASN A 170 13.26 -4.60 -3.32
N ASP A 171 14.53 -4.90 -3.03
CA ASP A 171 15.05 -6.26 -2.91
C ASP A 171 15.20 -6.74 -1.45
N PHE A 172 14.63 -6.00 -0.49
CA PHE A 172 14.67 -6.33 0.93
C PHE A 172 13.34 -6.86 1.42
N ASP A 173 13.35 -8.05 2.02
CA ASP A 173 12.17 -8.70 2.56
C ASP A 173 12.07 -8.46 4.07
N LEU A 174 10.95 -7.88 4.52
CA LEU A 174 10.63 -7.73 5.93
C LEU A 174 9.46 -8.64 6.31
N GLN A 175 9.73 -9.74 7.03
CA GLN A 175 8.65 -10.57 7.58
C GLN A 175 7.90 -9.78 8.65
N CYS A 176 6.62 -9.49 8.42
CA CYS A 176 5.86 -8.56 9.25
C CYS A 176 4.51 -9.09 9.72
N GLY A 177 4.05 -10.24 9.23
CA GLY A 177 2.71 -10.68 9.59
C GLY A 177 2.37 -12.09 9.15
N ARG A 178 1.09 -12.41 9.28
CA ARG A 178 0.50 -13.68 8.89
C ARG A 178 -0.97 -13.52 8.55
N ILE A 179 -1.48 -14.49 7.81
CA ILE A 179 -2.89 -14.66 7.49
C ILE A 179 -3.35 -15.98 8.11
N ILE A 180 -4.50 -15.96 8.78
CA ILE A 180 -5.10 -17.15 9.40
C ILE A 180 -6.52 -17.32 8.85
N SER A 181 -6.77 -18.43 8.15
CA SER A 181 -8.13 -18.83 7.76
C SER A 181 -8.84 -19.48 8.94
N LYS A 182 -10.13 -19.15 9.13
CA LYS A 182 -10.99 -19.70 10.18
C LYS A 182 -12.06 -20.62 9.61
#